data_AF-A0A7C1EIM4-F1
#
_entry.id   AF-A0A7C1EIM4-F1
#
_cell.length_a   1.000
_cell.length_b   1.000
_cell.length_c   1.000
_cell.angle_alpha   90.00
_cell.angle_beta   90.00
_cell.angle_gamma   90.00
#
_symmetry.space_group_name_H-M   'P 1'
#
loop_
_entity.id
_entity.type
_entity.pdbx_description
1 polymer ?
#
loop_
_entity_poly.entity_id
_entity_poly.type
_entity_poly.pdbx_seq_one_letter_code
_entity_poly.pdbx_strand_id
1 'polypeptide(L)'
;MSANESHSSRPDTDWQVLGELELSTGLNADKKIRGWLTDLLTPLRLHDSLLNKVLTSAQEYALRALQSSAETGHGHVHLIILTSYRSTSVTTTWGFFRIEKIDSTGQDQLHPDHILEFYLYTEGQ
;
A
#
# COMPACT_ATOMS: atom_id res chain seq x y z
N MET A 1 -34.01 34.51 4.49
CA MET A 1 -33.93 33.65 3.28
C MET A 1 -32.50 33.84 2.76
N SER A 2 -31.54 33.15 3.37
CA SER A 2 -31.00 31.82 3.00
C SER A 2 -30.11 31.86 1.76
N ALA A 3 -28.80 31.79 1.99
CA ALA A 3 -27.87 30.92 1.26
C ALA A 3 -26.56 30.87 2.07
N ASN A 4 -26.43 29.85 2.92
CA ASN A 4 -25.16 29.50 3.55
C ASN A 4 -24.53 28.44 2.64
N GLU A 5 -23.68 28.85 1.70
CA GLU A 5 -22.96 27.94 0.82
C GLU A 5 -21.85 27.25 1.64
N SER A 6 -22.22 26.13 2.27
CA SER A 6 -21.25 25.19 2.81
C SER A 6 -20.64 24.40 1.64
N HIS A 7 -19.64 24.99 0.97
CA HIS A 7 -18.73 24.24 0.12
C HIS A 7 -17.76 23.46 1.00
N SER A 8 -18.27 22.39 1.64
CA SER A 8 -17.41 21.31 2.11
C SER A 8 -17.05 20.43 0.91
N SER A 9 -16.21 20.95 0.02
CA SER A 9 -15.48 20.13 -0.96
C SER A 9 -14.40 19.37 -0.20
N ARG A 10 -14.82 18.31 0.50
CA ARG A 10 -13.90 17.27 0.97
C ARG A 10 -13.25 16.73 -0.32
N PRO A 11 -11.92 16.78 -0.50
CA PRO A 11 -11.31 16.16 -1.66
C PRO A 11 -11.67 14.68 -1.59
N ASP A 12 -12.48 14.24 -2.54
CA ASP A 12 -12.87 12.86 -2.72
C ASP A 12 -11.59 12.14 -3.15
N THR A 13 -10.87 11.59 -2.18
CA THR A 13 -9.69 10.78 -2.51
C THR A 13 -10.19 9.42 -2.97
N ASP A 14 -10.47 9.32 -4.28
CA ASP A 14 -10.85 8.11 -5.02
C ASP A 14 -9.72 7.07 -5.07
N TRP A 15 -9.16 6.70 -3.92
CA TRP A 15 -8.19 5.63 -3.83
C TRP A 15 -8.88 4.29 -4.01
N GLN A 16 -8.46 3.57 -5.05
CA GLN A 16 -8.93 2.23 -5.36
C GLN A 16 -7.86 1.22 -5.02
N VAL A 17 -8.25 0.11 -4.41
CA VAL A 17 -7.37 -1.02 -4.18
C VAL A 17 -7.03 -1.65 -5.53
N LEU A 18 -5.75 -1.62 -5.87
CA LEU A 18 -5.20 -2.30 -7.03
C LEU A 18 -4.97 -3.79 -6.72
N GLY A 19 -4.52 -4.09 -5.50
CA GLY A 19 -4.34 -5.45 -5.02
C GLY A 19 -3.93 -5.52 -3.56
N GLU A 20 -4.17 -6.68 -2.96
CA GLU A 20 -3.84 -6.98 -1.57
C GLU A 20 -3.06 -8.30 -1.48
N LEU A 21 -2.15 -8.37 -0.51
CA LEU A 21 -1.37 -9.56 -0.23
C LEU A 21 -1.22 -9.73 1.28
N GLU A 22 -1.75 -10.83 1.79
CA GLU A 22 -1.46 -11.28 3.15
C GLU A 22 -0.20 -12.14 3.18
N LEU A 23 0.66 -11.83 4.15
CA LEU A 23 1.93 -12.49 4.39
C LEU A 23 1.95 -13.03 5.82
N SER A 24 2.21 -14.32 5.94
CA SER A 24 2.53 -14.96 7.21
C SER A 24 4.04 -15.13 7.34
N THR A 25 4.52 -15.28 8.56
CA THR A 25 5.93 -15.58 8.85
C THR A 25 6.34 -16.89 8.17
N GLY A 26 7.27 -16.82 7.20
CA GLY A 26 7.67 -17.97 6.40
C GLY A 26 8.86 -17.70 5.47
N LEU A 27 9.55 -18.77 5.07
CA LEU A 27 10.89 -18.74 4.42
C LEU A 27 10.96 -18.09 3.02
N ASN A 28 9.87 -17.52 2.47
CA ASN A 28 9.84 -16.99 1.10
C ASN A 28 9.07 -15.67 0.94
N ALA A 29 8.80 -14.94 2.03
CA ALA A 29 8.03 -13.69 1.97
C ALA A 29 8.61 -12.70 0.95
N ASP A 30 9.94 -12.53 0.92
CA ASP A 30 10.65 -11.63 0.02
C ASP A 30 10.35 -11.92 -1.47
N LYS A 31 10.55 -13.16 -1.90
CA LYS A 31 10.30 -13.59 -3.29
C LYS A 31 8.82 -13.46 -3.65
N LYS A 32 7.91 -13.77 -2.70
CA LYS A 32 6.46 -13.66 -2.89
C LYS A 32 6.04 -12.20 -3.11
N ILE A 33 6.51 -11.28 -2.26
CA ILE A 33 6.26 -9.83 -2.40
C ILE A 33 6.74 -9.35 -3.76
N ARG A 34 7.99 -9.67 -4.12
CA ARG A 34 8.61 -9.16 -5.35
C ARG A 34 7.88 -9.63 -6.60
N GLY A 35 7.57 -10.92 -6.70
CA GLY A 35 6.84 -11.49 -7.83
C GLY A 35 5.44 -10.88 -7.95
N TRP A 36 4.67 -10.95 -6.86
CA TRP A 36 3.30 -10.42 -6.82
C TRP A 36 3.23 -8.94 -7.18
N LEU A 37 4.11 -8.11 -6.61
CA LEU A 37 4.09 -6.67 -6.85
C LEU A 37 4.57 -6.31 -8.26
N THR A 38 5.51 -7.06 -8.83
CA THR A 38 5.93 -6.88 -10.23
C THR A 38 4.75 -7.17 -11.17
N ASP A 39 4.05 -8.28 -10.98
CA ASP A 39 2.90 -8.64 -11.80
C ASP A 39 1.77 -7.61 -11.66
N LEU A 40 1.49 -7.16 -10.43
CA LEU A 40 0.45 -6.18 -10.13
C LEU A 40 0.71 -4.80 -10.76
N LEU A 41 1.97 -4.35 -10.75
CA LEU A 41 2.35 -3.01 -11.23
C LEU A 41 2.71 -2.96 -12.72
N THR A 42 2.92 -4.11 -13.36
CA THR A 42 3.24 -4.20 -14.80
C THR A 42 2.24 -3.44 -15.69
N PRO A 43 0.90 -3.53 -15.48
CA PRO A 43 -0.07 -2.79 -16.28
C PRO A 43 0.07 -1.26 -16.19
N LEU A 44 0.62 -0.73 -15.09
CA LEU A 44 0.78 0.72 -14.88
C LEU A 44 1.96 1.31 -15.68
N ARG A 45 2.82 0.46 -16.26
CA ARG A 45 4.00 0.88 -17.05
C ARG A 45 4.86 1.92 -16.32
N LEU A 46 5.08 1.70 -15.03
CA LEU A 46 5.93 2.56 -14.21
C LEU A 46 7.33 2.62 -14.79
N HIS A 47 7.99 3.76 -14.66
CA HIS A 47 9.42 3.86 -14.95
C HIS A 47 10.21 2.89 -14.05
N ASP A 48 11.21 2.19 -14.59
CA ASP A 48 11.96 1.14 -13.87
C ASP A 48 12.53 1.62 -12.53
N SER A 49 12.97 2.88 -12.45
CA SER A 49 13.49 3.45 -11.21
C SER A 49 12.41 3.59 -10.13
N LEU A 50 11.15 3.88 -10.51
CA LEU A 50 10.04 3.96 -9.57
C LEU A 50 9.58 2.57 -9.15
N LEU A 51 9.43 1.65 -10.11
CA LEU A 51 9.08 0.26 -9.83
C LEU A 51 10.07 -0.36 -8.83
N ASN A 52 11.37 -0.17 -9.05
CA ASN A 52 12.39 -0.66 -8.12
C ASN A 52 12.27 -0.03 -6.73
N LYS A 53 11.99 1.29 -6.63
CA LYS A 53 11.77 1.94 -5.32
C LYS A 53 10.56 1.37 -4.59
N VAL A 54 9.47 1.12 -5.30
CA VAL A 54 8.26 0.53 -4.71
C VAL A 54 8.54 -0.90 -4.25
N LEU A 55 9.18 -1.73 -5.08
CA LEU A 55 9.57 -3.11 -4.75
C LEU A 55 10.47 -3.16 -3.51
N THR A 56 11.57 -2.40 -3.52
CA THR A 56 12.51 -2.34 -2.38
C THR A 56 11.79 -1.87 -1.12
N SER A 57 10.99 -0.80 -1.21
CA SER A 57 10.26 -0.29 -0.05
C SER A 57 9.22 -1.29 0.48
N ALA A 58 8.52 -2.03 -0.37
CA ALA A 58 7.57 -3.04 0.06
C ALA A 58 8.28 -4.22 0.75
N GLN A 59 9.38 -4.70 0.17
CA GLN A 59 10.19 -5.77 0.74
C GLN A 59 10.76 -5.38 2.11
N GLU A 60 11.41 -4.22 2.22
CA GLU A 60 12.04 -3.76 3.47
C GLU A 60 11.02 -3.64 4.61
N TYR A 61 9.86 -3.01 4.34
CA TYR A 61 8.87 -2.77 5.38
C TYR A 61 8.09 -4.03 5.74
N ALA A 62 7.73 -4.87 4.77
CA ALA A 62 7.06 -6.13 5.05
C ALA A 62 7.97 -7.09 5.82
N LEU A 63 9.27 -7.17 5.48
CA LEU A 63 10.22 -7.99 6.23
C LEU A 63 10.41 -7.49 7.66
N ARG A 64 10.52 -6.17 7.85
CA ARG A 64 10.60 -5.57 9.18
C ARG A 64 9.32 -5.85 10.01
N ALA A 65 8.15 -5.70 9.40
CA ALA A 65 6.87 -5.98 10.06
C ALA A 65 6.72 -7.47 10.39
N LEU A 66 7.14 -8.38 9.50
CA LEU A 66 7.16 -9.82 9.73
C LEU A 66 8.14 -10.22 10.85
N GLN A 67 9.30 -9.56 10.95
CA GLN A 67 10.26 -9.79 12.04
C GLN A 67 9.66 -9.36 13.40
N SER A 68 9.11 -8.15 13.47
CA SER A 68 8.40 -7.66 14.67
C SER A 68 7.23 -8.58 15.06
N SER A 69 6.52 -9.10 14.06
CA SER A 69 5.41 -10.05 14.21
C SER A 69 5.87 -11.43 14.70
N ALA A 70 7.00 -11.93 14.23
CA ALA A 70 7.55 -13.22 14.63
C ALA A 70 7.96 -13.24 16.12
N GLU A 71 8.49 -12.12 16.63
CA GLU A 71 8.83 -11.97 18.04
C GLU A 71 7.60 -12.08 18.97
N THR A 72 6.41 -11.77 18.46
CA THR A 72 5.16 -11.84 19.23
C THR A 72 4.38 -13.14 19.03
N GLY A 73 4.74 -13.98 18.06
CA GLY A 73 4.28 -15.36 17.95
C GLY A 73 3.23 -15.66 16.88
N HIS A 74 2.42 -14.69 16.41
CA HIS A 74 1.42 -14.92 15.34
C HIS A 74 1.07 -13.66 14.52
N GLY A 75 2.03 -12.82 14.13
CA GLY A 75 1.68 -11.66 13.32
C GLY A 75 1.64 -11.93 11.81
N HIS A 76 0.59 -11.42 11.16
CA HIS A 76 0.43 -11.35 9.72
C HIS A 76 0.73 -9.93 9.26
N VAL A 77 1.23 -9.78 8.03
CA VAL A 77 1.40 -8.48 7.39
C VAL A 77 0.45 -8.40 6.20
N HIS A 78 -0.43 -7.41 6.21
CA HIS A 78 -1.33 -7.07 5.12
C HIS A 78 -0.68 -5.98 4.27
N LEU A 79 -0.29 -6.30 3.04
CA LEU A 79 0.22 -5.33 2.08
C LEU A 79 -0.90 -4.94 1.12
N ILE A 80 -1.21 -3.65 1.04
CA ILE A 80 -2.29 -3.10 0.21
C ILE A 80 -1.69 -2.09 -0.76
N ILE A 81 -1.97 -2.24 -2.05
CA ILE A 81 -1.57 -1.27 -3.08
C ILE A 81 -2.82 -0.52 -3.52
N LEU A 82 -2.79 0.80 -3.36
CA LEU A 82 -3.85 1.71 -3.75
C LEU A 82 -3.38 2.62 -4.89
N THR A 83 -4.32 3.00 -5.75
CA THR A 83 -4.09 3.96 -6.82
C THR A 83 -5.25 4.93 -6.96
N SER A 84 -5.00 6.16 -7.39
CA SER A 84 -6.08 7.11 -7.66
C SER A 84 -6.78 6.78 -8.98
N TYR A 85 -8.12 6.79 -9.00
CA TYR A 85 -8.90 6.56 -10.21
C TYR A 85 -8.74 7.70 -11.20
N ARG A 86 -7.71 7.67 -12.07
CA ARG A 86 -7.62 8.56 -13.24
C ARG A 86 -6.98 7.87 -14.43
N SER A 87 -7.55 8.12 -15.60
CA SER A 87 -7.05 7.69 -16.91
C SER A 87 -5.58 8.05 -17.07
N THR A 88 -4.71 7.05 -17.03
CA THR A 88 -3.27 7.21 -17.22
C THR A 88 -2.99 7.55 -18.67
N SER A 89 -2.57 8.78 -18.96
CA SER A 89 -2.01 9.10 -20.27
C SER A 89 -0.59 8.54 -20.37
N VAL A 90 -0.08 8.34 -21.58
CA VAL A 90 1.25 7.74 -21.84
C VAL A 90 2.41 8.58 -21.26
N THR A 91 2.17 9.85 -20.90
CA THR A 91 3.19 10.77 -20.37
C THR A 91 3.05 11.04 -18.87
N THR A 92 2.41 10.13 -18.13
CA THR A 92 2.12 10.35 -16.72
C THR A 92 3.34 10.07 -15.84
N THR A 93 3.80 11.08 -15.10
CA THR A 93 4.79 10.89 -14.03
C THR A 93 4.09 10.27 -12.82
N TRP A 94 4.70 9.26 -12.21
CA TRP A 94 4.14 8.58 -11.05
C TRP A 94 4.98 8.86 -9.80
N GLY A 95 4.31 8.98 -8.67
CA GLY A 95 4.88 9.03 -7.32
C GLY A 95 4.21 7.99 -6.42
N PHE A 96 4.81 7.76 -5.25
CA PHE A 96 4.17 6.96 -4.22
C PHE A 96 4.52 7.44 -2.81
N PHE A 97 3.62 7.19 -1.88
CA PHE A 97 3.91 7.21 -0.45
C PHE A 97 3.37 5.93 0.20
N ARG A 98 3.76 5.68 1.45
CA ARG A 98 3.32 4.52 2.21
C ARG A 98 2.86 4.90 3.60
N ILE A 99 1.93 4.13 4.15
CA ILE A 99 1.47 4.24 5.53
C ILE A 99 1.61 2.87 6.19
N GLU A 100 2.24 2.83 7.35
CA GLU A 100 2.29 1.66 8.22
C GLU A 100 1.27 1.86 9.34
N LYS A 101 0.32 0.93 9.47
CA LYS A 101 -0.67 0.89 10.56
C LYS A 101 -0.43 -0.36 11.38
N ILE A 102 -0.52 -0.21 12.69
CA ILE A 102 -0.40 -1.30 13.65
C ILE A 102 -1.72 -1.26 14.41
N ASP A 103 -2.66 -2.13 14.04
CA ASP A 103 -3.89 -2.22 14.81
C ASP A 103 -3.62 -3.04 16.07
N SER A 104 -3.94 -2.45 17.21
CA SER A 104 -3.79 -3.04 18.55
C SER A 104 -5.09 -2.93 19.35
N THR A 105 -6.20 -2.53 18.70
CA THR A 105 -7.45 -2.14 19.37
C THR A 105 -8.53 -3.22 19.40
N GLY A 106 -8.31 -4.38 18.79
CA GLY A 106 -9.17 -5.55 18.98
C GLY A 106 -9.00 -6.15 20.37
N GLN A 107 -10.00 -6.03 21.25
CA GLN A 107 -9.99 -6.60 22.61
C GLN A 107 -9.74 -8.13 22.68
N ASP A 108 -9.77 -8.84 21.54
CA ASP A 108 -9.53 -10.28 21.43
C ASP A 108 -8.34 -10.66 20.51
N GLN A 109 -7.59 -9.69 19.98
CA GLN A 109 -6.40 -10.01 19.18
C GLN A 109 -5.17 -10.08 20.07
N LEU A 110 -4.67 -11.31 20.29
CA LEU A 110 -3.42 -11.56 21.00
C LEU A 110 -2.19 -10.95 20.30
N HIS A 111 -2.31 -10.49 19.05
CA HIS A 111 -1.22 -10.01 18.21
C HIS A 111 -1.66 -8.82 17.35
N PRO A 112 -0.82 -7.79 17.18
CA PRO A 112 -1.15 -6.65 16.33
C PRO A 112 -1.10 -7.02 14.85
N ASP A 113 -2.16 -6.70 14.11
CA ASP A 113 -2.17 -6.81 12.65
C ASP A 113 -1.38 -5.65 12.05
N HIS A 114 -0.31 -5.96 11.31
CA HIS A 114 0.50 -4.96 10.60
C HIS A 114 -0.06 -4.74 9.21
N ILE A 115 -0.51 -3.52 8.92
CA ILE A 115 -1.01 -3.13 7.60
C ILE A 115 -0.02 -2.15 6.97
N LEU A 116 0.43 -2.47 5.76
CA LEU A 116 1.28 -1.63 4.92
C LEU A 116 0.49 -1.20 3.69
N GLU A 117 0.12 0.08 3.64
CA GLU A 117 -0.58 0.66 2.50
C GLU A 117 0.39 1.44 1.64
N PHE A 118 0.42 1.17 0.34
CA PHE A 118 1.17 1.93 -0.66
C PHE A 118 0.19 2.68 -1.54
N TYR A 119 0.38 3.98 -1.66
CA TYR A 119 -0.48 4.86 -2.43
C TYR A 119 0.29 5.34 -3.66
N LEU A 120 -0.08 4.84 -4.83
CA LEU A 120 0.51 5.24 -6.11
C LEU A 120 -0.35 6.30 -6.78
N TYR A 121 0.24 7.45 -7.06
CA TYR A 121 -0.43 8.59 -7.65
C TYR A 121 0.32 9.13 -8.86
N THR A 122 -0.40 9.88 -9.68
CA THR A 122 0.12 10.58 -10.83
C THR A 122 0.49 12.01 -10.44
N GLU A 123 1.72 12.45 -10.72
CA GLU A 123 2.18 13.82 -10.48
C GLU A 123 1.72 14.78 -11.58
N GLY A 124 1.48 16.05 -11.21
CA GLY A 124 1.13 17.11 -12.17
C GLY A 124 -0.35 17.17 -12.56
N GLN A 125 -1.23 16.61 -11.74
CA GLN A 125 -2.68 16.75 -11.84
C GLN A 125 -3.29 17.38 -10.58
#